data_AF-A0AAV2ABB4-F1
#
_entry.id   AF-A0AAV2ABB4-F1
#
_cell.length_a   1.000
_cell.length_b   1.000
_cell.length_c   1.000
_cell.angle_alpha   90.00
_cell.angle_beta   90.00
_cell.angle_gamma   90.00
#
_symmetry.space_group_name_H-M   'P 1'
#
loop_
_entity.id
_entity.type
_entity.pdbx_description
1 polymer ?
#
loop_
_entity_poly.entity_id
_entity_poly.type
_entity_poly.pdbx_seq_one_letter_code
_entity_poly.pdbx_strand_id
1 'polypeptide(L)'
;MVLAFMGGFFADTITYTELPLYFSSALHNDVKYAGLYSSLPSLAICIGSWISSYIADGLRRKGVMNITNIRKIFTSISGYAISLCLIIITFCGCRTWLVVSIYTFGMFVNGFKFSGYQLSSVDMSPTYSGILYGIANGFGAIFGIVAPLMIGAFTKSGATISNWSKVFYVVAVFSAVTTTIFALLSSAEVQPWGKPDCEQESKGTEIVEQKKNFKSQINP
;
A
#
# COMPACT_ATOMS: atom_id res chain seq x y z
N MET A 1 6.51 3.66 -10.72
CA MET A 1 6.13 4.24 -9.42
C MET A 1 4.69 4.79 -9.44
N VAL A 2 4.38 5.81 -10.25
CA VAL A 2 3.03 6.43 -10.29
C VAL A 2 1.90 5.40 -10.49
N LEU A 3 2.06 4.45 -11.42
CA LEU A 3 1.06 3.39 -11.64
C LEU A 3 0.80 2.50 -10.41
N ALA A 4 1.82 2.24 -9.58
CA ALA A 4 1.64 1.48 -8.35
C ALA A 4 0.90 2.29 -7.28
N PHE A 5 1.11 3.62 -7.24
CA PHE A 5 0.31 4.49 -6.39
C PHE A 5 -1.14 4.55 -6.86
N MET A 6 -1.39 4.63 -8.17
CA MET A 6 -2.75 4.61 -8.72
C MET A 6 -3.47 3.29 -8.39
N GLY A 7 -2.84 2.15 -8.66
CA GLY A 7 -3.38 0.82 -8.36
C GLY A 7 -3.58 0.60 -6.86
N GLY A 8 -2.60 0.99 -6.04
CA GLY A 8 -2.65 0.87 -4.59
C GLY A 8 -3.74 1.73 -3.96
N PHE A 9 -3.82 3.02 -4.30
CA PHE A 9 -4.87 3.91 -3.79
C PHE A 9 -6.26 3.43 -4.22
N PHE A 10 -6.42 3.03 -5.47
CA PHE A 10 -7.69 2.51 -5.96
C PHE A 10 -8.14 1.28 -5.17
N ALA A 11 -7.25 0.29 -5.01
CA ALA A 11 -7.56 -0.91 -4.23
C ALA A 11 -7.83 -0.59 -2.75
N ASP A 12 -7.02 0.27 -2.14
CA ASP A 12 -7.14 0.65 -0.73
C ASP A 12 -8.45 1.38 -0.45
N THR A 13 -8.80 2.38 -1.25
CA THR A 13 -10.04 3.13 -1.06
C THR A 13 -11.24 2.21 -1.10
N ILE A 14 -11.30 1.30 -2.07
CA ILE A 14 -12.39 0.32 -2.19
C ILE A 14 -12.38 -0.62 -1.00
N THR A 15 -11.21 -1.14 -0.66
CA THR A 15 -11.06 -2.10 0.42
C THR A 15 -11.50 -1.50 1.77
N TYR A 16 -11.16 -0.24 2.07
CA TYR A 16 -11.58 0.45 3.30
C TYR A 16 -13.03 0.94 3.30
N THR A 17 -13.55 1.42 2.18
CA THR A 17 -14.92 1.95 2.09
C THR A 17 -15.95 0.84 1.97
N GLU A 18 -15.63 -0.21 1.21
CA GLU A 18 -16.57 -1.29 0.92
C GLU A 18 -16.68 -2.32 2.03
N LEU A 19 -15.69 -2.45 2.90
CA LEU A 19 -15.79 -3.37 4.03
C LEU A 19 -17.01 -3.06 4.94
N PRO A 20 -17.20 -1.84 5.46
CA PRO A 20 -18.38 -1.52 6.25
C PRO A 20 -19.67 -1.53 5.42
N LEU A 21 -19.63 -1.10 4.16
CA LEU A 21 -20.80 -1.11 3.26
C LEU A 21 -21.27 -2.54 2.94
N TYR A 22 -20.34 -3.45 2.68
CA TYR A 22 -20.60 -4.86 2.45
C TYR A 22 -21.15 -5.54 3.71
N PHE A 23 -20.55 -5.31 4.88
CA PHE A 23 -21.09 -5.87 6.13
C PHE A 23 -22.45 -5.31 6.50
N SER A 24 -22.70 -4.02 6.26
CA SER A 24 -23.99 -3.40 6.55
C SER A 24 -25.08 -3.80 5.54
N SER A 25 -24.75 -3.90 4.25
CA SER A 25 -25.74 -4.11 3.18
C SER A 25 -25.96 -5.57 2.83
N ALA A 26 -24.90 -6.39 2.79
CA ALA A 26 -25.00 -7.79 2.36
C ALA A 26 -25.34 -8.75 3.50
N LEU A 27 -25.18 -8.31 4.76
CA LEU A 27 -25.13 -9.23 5.89
C LEU A 27 -26.16 -8.96 7.00
N HIS A 28 -26.87 -7.83 6.96
CA HIS A 28 -27.90 -7.46 7.96
C HIS A 28 -27.44 -7.60 9.42
N ASN A 29 -26.13 -7.63 9.69
CA ASN A 29 -25.60 -7.86 11.01
C ASN A 29 -25.60 -6.56 11.79
N ASP A 30 -26.04 -6.67 13.04
CA ASP A 30 -26.19 -5.56 13.97
C ASP A 30 -24.93 -4.67 14.00
N VAL A 31 -25.11 -3.36 13.85
CA VAL A 31 -24.04 -2.35 13.66
C VAL A 31 -22.98 -2.43 14.76
N LYS A 32 -23.36 -2.96 15.93
CA LYS A 32 -22.51 -3.21 17.09
C LYS A 32 -21.33 -4.16 16.80
N TYR A 33 -21.51 -5.17 15.94
CA TYR A 33 -20.44 -6.11 15.57
C TYR A 33 -19.63 -5.66 14.34
N ALA A 34 -20.19 -4.79 13.50
CA ALA A 34 -19.51 -4.26 12.32
C ALA A 34 -18.22 -3.51 12.67
N GLY A 35 -18.20 -2.78 13.79
CA GLY A 35 -16.99 -2.12 14.30
C GLY A 35 -15.89 -3.12 14.66
N LEU A 36 -16.25 -4.23 15.32
CA LEU A 36 -15.31 -5.29 15.70
C LEU A 36 -14.71 -5.97 14.45
N TYR A 37 -15.56 -6.30 13.47
CA TYR A 37 -15.14 -6.90 12.20
C TYR A 37 -14.30 -5.95 11.33
N SER A 38 -14.52 -4.64 11.41
CA SER A 38 -13.73 -3.63 10.67
C SER A 38 -12.38 -3.33 11.30
N SER A 39 -12.26 -3.56 12.61
CA SER A 39 -11.01 -3.38 13.35
C SER A 39 -9.99 -4.47 13.01
N LEU A 40 -10.44 -5.71 12.78
CA LEU A 40 -9.59 -6.87 12.53
C LEU A 40 -8.66 -6.71 11.31
N PRO A 41 -9.15 -6.35 10.10
CA PRO A 41 -8.28 -6.18 8.94
C PRO A 41 -7.32 -4.99 9.10
N SER A 42 -7.77 -3.94 9.77
CA SER A 42 -6.97 -2.74 10.05
C SER A 42 -5.80 -3.04 11.02
N LEU A 43 -6.02 -3.90 12.01
CA LEU A 43 -4.94 -4.40 12.86
C LEU A 43 -4.02 -5.35 12.09
N ALA A 44 -4.57 -6.22 11.25
CA ALA A 44 -3.80 -7.17 10.47
C ALA A 44 -2.83 -6.48 9.50
N ILE A 45 -3.26 -5.43 8.80
CA ILE A 45 -2.36 -4.65 7.93
C ILE A 45 -1.26 -3.95 8.73
N CYS A 46 -1.55 -3.48 9.95
CA CYS A 46 -0.56 -2.87 10.84
C CYS A 46 0.55 -3.88 11.21
N ILE A 47 0.15 -5.06 11.70
CA ILE A 47 1.08 -6.13 12.06
C ILE A 47 1.88 -6.58 10.82
N GLY A 48 1.21 -6.75 9.68
CA GLY A 48 1.86 -7.08 8.41
C GLY A 48 2.89 -6.04 7.98
N SER A 49 2.59 -4.75 8.19
CA SER A 49 3.52 -3.66 7.86
C SER A 49 4.79 -3.69 8.72
N TRP A 50 4.68 -3.96 10.02
CA TRP A 50 5.83 -4.08 10.92
C TRP A 50 6.72 -5.28 10.57
N ILE A 51 6.09 -6.44 10.33
CA ILE A 51 6.80 -7.65 9.92
C ILE A 51 7.52 -7.41 8.59
N SER A 52 6.83 -6.83 7.60
CA SER A 52 7.42 -6.54 6.30
C SER A 52 8.59 -5.58 6.39
N SER A 53 8.52 -4.58 7.28
CA SER A 53 9.60 -3.62 7.51
C SER A 53 10.81 -4.29 8.14
N TYR A 54 10.60 -5.12 9.17
CA TYR A 54 11.67 -5.88 9.80
C TYR A 54 12.37 -6.84 8.83
N ILE A 55 11.59 -7.57 8.02
CA ILE A 55 12.12 -8.49 7.00
C ILE A 55 12.89 -7.70 5.94
N ALA A 56 12.33 -6.59 5.42
CA ALA A 56 12.97 -5.78 4.40
C ALA A 56 14.32 -5.20 4.88
N ASP A 57 14.37 -4.70 6.12
CA ASP A 57 15.60 -4.20 6.73
C ASP A 57 16.62 -5.32 6.95
N GLY A 58 16.17 -6.51 7.38
CA GLY A 58 17.02 -7.68 7.53
C GLY A 58 17.65 -8.15 6.20
N LEU A 59 16.85 -8.21 5.13
CA LEU A 59 17.32 -8.55 3.79
C LEU A 59 18.32 -7.52 3.27
N ARG A 60 18.07 -6.23 3.53
CA ARG A 60 18.96 -5.14 3.14
C ARG A 60 20.29 -5.20 3.88
N ARG A 61 20.28 -5.42 5.20
CA ARG A 61 21.51 -5.51 6.03
C ARG A 61 22.41 -6.67 5.64
N LYS A 62 21.82 -7.80 5.24
CA LYS A 62 22.59 -8.97 4.82
C LYS A 62 23.15 -8.85 3.38
N GLY A 63 22.78 -7.81 2.63
CA GLY A 63 23.27 -7.59 1.26
C GLY A 63 22.90 -8.69 0.26
N VAL A 64 21.92 -9.54 0.59
CA VAL A 64 21.59 -10.75 -0.19
C VAL A 64 20.94 -10.39 -1.53
N MET A 65 20.29 -9.23 -1.62
CA MET A 65 19.49 -8.87 -2.79
C MET A 65 19.52 -7.36 -3.06
N ASN A 66 19.51 -7.00 -4.35
CA ASN A 66 19.47 -5.61 -4.78
C ASN A 66 18.16 -4.95 -4.34
N ILE A 67 18.19 -3.67 -3.94
CA ILE A 67 17.04 -2.99 -3.33
C ILE A 67 15.82 -3.00 -4.26
N THR A 68 16.04 -2.85 -5.56
CA THR A 68 15.03 -2.98 -6.62
C THR A 68 14.29 -4.30 -6.57
N ASN A 69 14.99 -5.42 -6.41
CA ASN A 69 14.39 -6.74 -6.41
C ASN A 69 13.58 -6.98 -5.14
N ILE A 70 14.06 -6.49 -3.99
CA ILE A 70 13.31 -6.54 -2.73
C ILE A 70 11.99 -5.75 -2.90
N ARG A 71 12.04 -4.50 -3.38
CA ARG A 71 10.82 -3.69 -3.56
C ARG A 71 9.84 -4.31 -4.55
N LYS A 72 10.34 -4.91 -5.64
CA LYS A 72 9.54 -5.65 -6.64
C LYS A 72 8.81 -6.82 -6.02
N ILE A 73 9.51 -7.67 -5.27
CA ILE A 73 8.93 -8.87 -4.66
C ILE A 73 7.84 -8.48 -3.65
N PHE A 74 8.13 -7.53 -2.76
CA PHE A 74 7.17 -7.10 -1.73
C PHE A 74 5.92 -6.45 -2.32
N THR A 75 6.09 -5.65 -3.38
CA THR A 75 4.95 -5.04 -4.09
C THR A 75 4.15 -6.09 -4.87
N SER A 76 4.83 -7.07 -5.47
CA SER A 76 4.18 -8.15 -6.20
C SER A 76 3.36 -9.05 -5.27
N ILE A 77 3.95 -9.46 -4.14
CA ILE A 77 3.26 -10.29 -3.13
C ILE A 77 2.01 -9.57 -2.62
N SER A 78 2.13 -8.30 -2.23
CA SER A 78 0.97 -7.55 -1.71
C SER A 78 -0.11 -7.32 -2.76
N GLY A 79 0.27 -6.97 -3.99
CA GLY A 79 -0.67 -6.73 -5.10
C GLY A 79 -1.38 -8.00 -5.60
N TYR A 80 -0.67 -9.12 -5.74
CA TYR A 80 -1.32 -10.39 -6.09
C TYR A 80 -2.13 -10.96 -4.93
N ALA A 81 -1.68 -10.81 -3.68
CA ALA A 81 -2.43 -11.29 -2.53
C ALA A 81 -3.80 -10.60 -2.39
N ILE A 82 -3.87 -9.28 -2.54
CA ILE A 82 -5.16 -8.57 -2.50
C ILE A 82 -6.05 -8.98 -3.67
N SER A 83 -5.48 -9.14 -4.88
CA SER A 83 -6.22 -9.57 -6.07
C SER A 83 -6.82 -10.96 -5.90
N LEU A 84 -6.04 -11.93 -5.41
CA LEU A 84 -6.49 -13.29 -5.14
C LEU A 84 -7.51 -13.32 -4.00
N CYS A 85 -7.29 -12.55 -2.94
CA CYS A 85 -8.19 -12.47 -1.80
C CYS A 85 -9.59 -12.00 -2.23
N LEU A 86 -9.68 -10.95 -3.04
CA LEU A 86 -10.96 -10.43 -3.56
C LEU A 86 -11.69 -11.44 -4.44
N ILE A 87 -10.95 -12.18 -5.28
CA ILE A 87 -11.52 -13.25 -6.11
C ILE A 87 -12.07 -14.37 -5.23
N ILE A 88 -11.31 -14.82 -4.23
CA ILE A 88 -11.73 -15.91 -3.31
C ILE A 88 -12.99 -15.52 -2.53
N ILE A 89 -13.06 -14.28 -2.04
CA ILE A 89 -14.22 -13.77 -1.29
C ILE A 89 -15.49 -13.84 -2.14
N THR A 90 -15.37 -13.58 -3.44
CA THR A 90 -16.47 -13.65 -4.40
C THR A 90 -17.08 -15.06 -4.48
N PHE A 91 -16.28 -16.10 -4.25
CA PHE A 91 -16.74 -17.50 -4.23
C PHE A 91 -17.25 -17.96 -2.85
N CYS A 92 -16.96 -17.25 -1.76
CA CYS A 92 -17.35 -17.66 -0.41
C CYS A 92 -18.83 -17.41 -0.05
N GLY A 93 -19.57 -16.63 -0.86
CA GLY A 93 -21.01 -16.40 -0.67
C GLY A 93 -21.38 -15.79 0.69
N CYS A 94 -22.49 -16.25 1.30
CA CYS A 94 -23.05 -15.68 2.55
C CYS A 94 -22.31 -16.05 3.85
N ARG A 95 -21.19 -16.78 3.81
CA ARG A 95 -20.49 -17.18 5.04
C ARG A 95 -19.58 -16.07 5.57
N THR A 96 -20.14 -15.18 6.38
CA THR A 96 -19.45 -14.03 7.00
C THR A 96 -18.09 -14.35 7.59
N TRP A 97 -18.03 -15.37 8.45
CA TRP A 97 -16.82 -15.68 9.22
C TRP A 97 -15.64 -16.06 8.32
N LEU A 98 -15.92 -16.79 7.23
CA LEU A 98 -14.94 -17.15 6.22
C LEU A 98 -14.46 -15.93 5.45
N VAL A 99 -15.40 -15.06 5.02
CA VAL A 99 -15.07 -13.82 4.30
C VAL A 99 -14.19 -12.91 5.15
N VAL A 100 -14.55 -12.67 6.42
CA VAL A 100 -13.76 -11.86 7.35
C VAL A 100 -12.35 -12.44 7.53
N SER A 101 -12.24 -13.76 7.72
CA SER A 101 -10.97 -14.42 7.99
C SER A 101 -10.02 -14.34 6.79
N ILE A 102 -10.54 -14.64 5.58
CA ILE A 102 -9.78 -14.59 4.32
C ILE A 102 -9.38 -13.15 4.02
N TYR A 103 -10.30 -12.21 4.19
CA TYR A 103 -10.03 -10.79 3.98
C TYR A 103 -8.98 -10.25 4.96
N THR A 104 -9.07 -10.60 6.24
CA THR A 104 -8.09 -10.20 7.26
C THR A 104 -6.69 -10.73 6.91
N PHE A 105 -6.60 -11.98 6.45
CA PHE A 105 -5.35 -12.55 5.96
C PHE A 105 -4.83 -11.84 4.70
N GLY A 106 -5.71 -11.51 3.75
CA GLY A 106 -5.34 -10.71 2.57
C GLY A 106 -4.78 -9.34 2.94
N MET A 107 -5.39 -8.67 3.91
CA MET A 107 -4.96 -7.36 4.42
C MET A 107 -3.63 -7.43 5.19
N PHE A 108 -3.40 -8.52 5.93
CA PHE A 108 -2.10 -8.79 6.53
C PHE A 108 -0.99 -8.83 5.48
N VAL A 109 -1.19 -9.59 4.39
CA VAL A 109 -0.21 -9.67 3.29
C VAL A 109 -0.13 -8.36 2.52
N ASN A 110 -1.23 -7.61 2.40
CA ASN A 110 -1.23 -6.28 1.79
C ASN A 110 -0.33 -5.28 2.54
N GLY A 111 -0.12 -5.46 3.86
CA GLY A 111 0.81 -4.66 4.66
C GLY A 111 2.25 -4.63 4.11
N PHE A 112 2.64 -5.63 3.32
CA PHE A 112 3.96 -5.68 2.68
C PHE A 112 4.18 -4.58 1.63
N LYS A 113 3.11 -3.92 1.18
CA LYS A 113 3.19 -2.79 0.24
C LYS A 113 3.96 -1.59 0.81
N PHE A 114 3.90 -1.38 2.12
CA PHE A 114 4.58 -0.26 2.79
C PHE A 114 6.09 -0.36 2.61
N SER A 115 6.65 -1.57 2.71
CA SER A 115 8.05 -1.83 2.42
C SER A 115 8.36 -2.03 0.92
N GLY A 116 7.39 -1.87 0.04
CA GLY A 116 7.50 -2.03 -1.41
C GLY A 116 7.53 -0.69 -2.14
N TYR A 117 6.46 -0.39 -2.89
CA TYR A 117 6.38 0.80 -3.73
C TYR A 117 6.37 2.11 -2.93
N GLN A 118 5.90 2.09 -1.67
CA GLN A 118 5.85 3.29 -0.81
C GLN A 118 7.24 3.85 -0.52
N LEU A 119 8.22 2.98 -0.26
CA LEU A 119 9.61 3.36 -0.02
C LEU A 119 10.43 3.55 -1.30
N SER A 120 9.93 3.04 -2.43
CA SER A 120 10.63 3.15 -3.72
C SER A 120 10.83 4.61 -4.16
N SER A 121 9.99 5.54 -3.70
CA SER A 121 10.15 6.98 -3.97
C SER A 121 11.38 7.59 -3.30
N VAL A 122 11.70 7.12 -2.10
CA VAL A 122 12.85 7.57 -1.32
C VAL A 122 14.12 6.95 -1.87
N ASP A 123 14.07 5.67 -2.24
CA ASP A 123 15.20 4.95 -2.81
C ASP A 123 15.61 5.51 -4.19
N MET A 124 14.65 5.97 -5.00
CA MET A 124 14.91 6.46 -6.36
C MET A 124 15.50 7.87 -6.42
N SER A 125 15.22 8.73 -5.44
CA SER A 125 15.77 10.09 -5.37
C SER A 125 15.68 10.62 -3.93
N PRO A 126 16.74 10.50 -3.11
CA PRO A 126 16.72 11.00 -1.73
C PRO A 126 16.45 12.52 -1.65
N THR A 127 17.05 13.32 -2.53
CA THR A 127 16.91 14.80 -2.54
C THR A 127 15.49 15.27 -2.87
N TYR A 128 14.86 14.69 -3.90
CA TYR A 128 13.51 15.08 -4.37
C TYR A 128 12.40 14.09 -3.97
N SER A 129 12.67 13.20 -3.02
CA SER A 129 11.77 12.09 -2.62
C SER A 129 10.37 12.58 -2.24
N GLY A 130 10.27 13.68 -1.49
CA GLY A 130 9.00 14.26 -1.06
C GLY A 130 8.14 14.78 -2.22
N ILE A 131 8.75 15.43 -3.22
CA ILE A 131 8.03 15.96 -4.38
C ILE A 131 7.55 14.81 -5.27
N LEU A 132 8.43 13.83 -5.54
CA LEU A 132 8.08 12.63 -6.31
C LEU A 132 6.96 11.83 -5.65
N TYR A 133 7.04 11.66 -4.32
CA TYR A 133 5.98 11.02 -3.56
C TYR A 133 4.67 11.82 -3.64
N GLY A 134 4.73 13.15 -3.46
CA GLY A 134 3.57 14.03 -3.55
C GLY A 134 2.86 13.97 -4.91
N ILE A 135 3.61 14.02 -6.02
CA ILE A 135 3.05 13.91 -7.37
C ILE A 135 2.40 12.54 -7.56
N ALA A 136 3.10 11.45 -7.21
CA ALA A 136 2.54 10.10 -7.35
C ALA A 136 1.30 9.89 -6.47
N ASN A 137 1.31 10.44 -5.25
CA ASN A 137 0.19 10.43 -4.34
C ASN A 137 -1.00 11.23 -4.88
N GLY A 138 -0.76 12.39 -5.48
CA GLY A 138 -1.80 13.21 -6.11
C GLY A 138 -2.53 12.47 -7.23
N PHE A 139 -1.79 11.80 -8.13
CA PHE A 139 -2.41 10.92 -9.13
C PHE A 139 -3.16 9.73 -8.48
N GLY A 140 -2.62 9.15 -7.41
CA GLY A 140 -3.30 8.13 -6.63
C GLY A 140 -4.62 8.61 -6.04
N ALA A 141 -4.66 9.82 -5.48
CA ALA A 141 -5.85 10.42 -4.88
C ALA A 141 -6.97 10.65 -5.90
N ILE A 142 -6.65 11.05 -7.13
CA ILE A 142 -7.63 11.16 -8.23
C ILE A 142 -8.32 9.80 -8.45
N PHE A 143 -7.54 8.71 -8.50
CA PHE A 143 -8.10 7.37 -8.64
C PHE A 143 -8.88 6.90 -7.40
N GLY A 144 -8.46 7.34 -6.21
CA GLY A 144 -9.22 7.16 -4.98
C GLY A 144 -10.61 7.81 -5.03
N ILE A 145 -10.77 8.95 -5.70
CA ILE A 145 -12.09 9.57 -5.91
C ILE A 145 -12.92 8.79 -6.94
N VAL A 146 -12.28 8.26 -7.99
CA VAL A 146 -12.95 7.48 -9.04
C VAL A 146 -13.49 6.14 -8.51
N ALA A 147 -12.83 5.55 -7.52
CA ALA A 147 -13.22 4.26 -6.93
C ALA A 147 -14.67 4.23 -6.40
N PRO A 148 -15.08 5.07 -5.44
CA PRO A 148 -16.46 5.08 -4.94
C PRO A 148 -17.48 5.48 -6.03
N LEU A 149 -17.11 6.33 -6.98
CA LEU A 149 -17.99 6.72 -8.09
C LEU A 149 -18.30 5.53 -9.00
N MET A 150 -17.29 4.71 -9.31
CA MET A 150 -17.44 3.48 -10.07
C MET A 150 -18.38 2.51 -9.33
N ILE A 151 -18.18 2.35 -8.03
CA ILE A 151 -18.97 1.41 -7.22
C ILE A 151 -20.40 1.88 -7.09
N GLY A 152 -20.61 3.18 -6.86
CA GLY A 152 -21.93 3.80 -6.90
C GLY A 152 -22.65 3.51 -8.21
N ALA A 153 -21.95 3.55 -9.36
CA ALA A 153 -22.54 3.21 -10.65
C ALA A 153 -22.93 1.73 -10.76
N PHE A 154 -22.11 0.80 -10.25
CA PHE A 154 -22.42 -0.64 -10.27
C PHE A 154 -23.51 -1.05 -9.26
N THR A 155 -23.63 -0.33 -8.15
CA THR A 155 -24.58 -0.61 -7.07
C THR A 155 -25.93 0.09 -7.26
N LYS A 156 -26.09 0.96 -8.28
CA LYS A 156 -27.37 1.63 -8.62
C LYS A 156 -28.55 0.68 -8.83
N SER A 157 -28.31 -0.54 -9.33
CA SER A 157 -29.34 -1.55 -9.57
C SER A 157 -29.65 -2.43 -8.34
N GLY A 158 -29.06 -2.12 -7.18
CA GLY A 158 -29.24 -2.84 -5.92
C GLY A 158 -27.94 -3.46 -5.40
N ALA A 159 -27.74 -3.42 -4.08
CA ALA A 159 -26.56 -3.94 -3.36
C ALA A 159 -26.57 -5.47 -3.21
N THR A 160 -26.85 -6.21 -4.29
CA THR A 160 -26.85 -7.67 -4.29
C THR A 160 -25.41 -8.21 -4.38
N ILE A 161 -25.15 -9.38 -3.79
CA ILE A 161 -23.86 -10.08 -3.82
C ILE A 161 -23.29 -10.20 -5.24
N SER A 162 -24.14 -10.41 -6.25
CA SER A 162 -23.73 -10.49 -7.67
C SER A 162 -23.15 -9.18 -8.22
N ASN A 163 -23.65 -8.02 -7.79
CA ASN A 163 -23.13 -6.72 -8.22
C ASN A 163 -21.80 -6.41 -7.51
N TRP A 164 -21.69 -6.75 -6.22
CA TRP A 164 -20.43 -6.69 -5.47
C TRP A 164 -19.33 -7.56 -6.07
N SER A 165 -19.70 -8.75 -6.53
CA SER A 165 -18.78 -9.67 -7.23
C SER A 165 -18.14 -9.00 -8.45
N LYS A 166 -18.93 -8.28 -9.26
CA LYS A 166 -18.42 -7.54 -10.44
C LYS A 166 -17.43 -6.45 -10.03
N VAL A 167 -17.73 -5.69 -8.97
CA VAL A 167 -16.82 -4.68 -8.43
C VAL A 167 -15.50 -5.33 -8.01
N PHE A 168 -15.55 -6.42 -7.23
CA PHE A 168 -14.33 -7.11 -6.80
C PHE A 168 -13.50 -7.67 -7.95
N TYR A 169 -14.12 -8.16 -9.03
CA TYR A 169 -13.39 -8.57 -10.23
C TYR A 169 -12.68 -7.41 -10.91
N VAL A 170 -13.35 -6.26 -11.10
CA VAL A 170 -12.73 -5.07 -11.70
C VAL A 170 -11.52 -4.62 -10.89
N VAL A 171 -11.65 -4.63 -9.57
CA VAL A 171 -10.57 -4.23 -8.65
C VAL A 171 -9.41 -5.21 -8.71
N ALA A 172 -9.69 -6.51 -8.65
CA ALA A 172 -8.67 -7.55 -8.73
C ALA A 172 -7.89 -7.50 -10.05
N VAL A 173 -8.57 -7.29 -11.18
CA VAL A 173 -7.91 -7.15 -12.49
C VAL A 173 -7.08 -5.87 -12.53
N PHE A 174 -7.62 -4.74 -12.08
CA PHE A 174 -6.91 -3.46 -12.09
C PHE A 174 -5.66 -3.50 -11.19
N SER A 175 -5.77 -4.05 -9.97
CA SER A 175 -4.65 -4.22 -9.05
C SER A 175 -3.62 -5.20 -9.60
N ALA A 176 -4.05 -6.32 -10.22
CA ALA A 176 -3.12 -7.27 -10.83
C ALA A 176 -2.35 -6.63 -11.99
N VAL A 177 -3.02 -5.96 -12.92
CA VAL A 177 -2.38 -5.31 -14.08
C VAL A 177 -1.39 -4.23 -13.63
N THR A 178 -1.78 -3.34 -12.72
CA THR A 178 -0.89 -2.30 -12.19
C THR A 178 0.32 -2.89 -11.46
N THR A 179 0.11 -3.98 -10.70
CA THR A 179 1.19 -4.73 -10.03
C THR A 179 2.14 -5.38 -11.04
N THR A 180 1.62 -6.03 -12.08
CA THR A 180 2.44 -6.66 -13.13
C THR A 180 3.28 -5.62 -13.87
N ILE A 181 2.67 -4.49 -14.27
CA ILE A 181 3.40 -3.39 -14.93
C ILE A 181 4.49 -2.86 -14.00
N PHE A 182 4.20 -2.69 -12.71
CA PHE A 182 5.21 -2.27 -11.74
C PHE A 182 6.33 -3.31 -11.57
N ALA A 183 6.01 -4.61 -11.51
CA ALA A 183 7.00 -5.67 -11.37
C ALA A 183 7.98 -5.70 -12.56
N LEU A 184 7.47 -5.49 -13.77
CA LEU A 184 8.26 -5.47 -15.00
C LEU A 184 9.10 -4.19 -15.12
N LEU A 185 8.50 -3.01 -14.92
CA LEU A 185 9.11 -1.73 -15.26
C LEU A 185 9.77 -1.00 -14.09
N SER A 186 9.59 -1.45 -12.84
CA SER A 186 10.19 -0.71 -11.71
C SER A 186 11.71 -0.83 -11.69
N SER A 187 12.35 0.28 -11.35
CA SER A 187 13.73 0.34 -10.89
C SER A 187 13.74 1.16 -9.61
N ALA A 188 14.49 0.71 -8.60
CA ALA A 188 14.72 1.43 -7.36
C ALA A 188 16.17 1.94 -7.26
N GLU A 189 16.84 2.07 -8.41
CA GLU A 189 18.18 2.63 -8.47
C GLU A 189 18.12 4.17 -8.42
N VAL A 190 19.07 4.77 -7.70
CA VAL A 190 19.16 6.23 -7.54
C VAL A 190 19.33 6.85 -8.92
N GLN A 191 18.37 7.68 -9.30
CA GLN A 191 18.42 8.33 -10.61
C GLN A 191 19.51 9.41 -10.62
N PRO A 192 20.13 9.70 -11.77
CA PRO A 192 21.24 10.65 -11.86
C PRO A 192 20.92 12.05 -11.31
N TRP A 193 19.67 12.50 -11.50
CA TRP A 193 19.14 13.77 -10.99
C TRP A 193 18.75 13.74 -9.52
N GLY A 194 18.77 12.58 -8.88
CA GLY A 194 18.37 12.39 -7.48
C GLY A 194 19.55 12.28 -6.51
N LYS A 195 20.79 12.40 -6.99
CA LYS A 195 21.98 12.44 -6.13
C LYS A 195 21.98 13.75 -5.34
N PRO A 196 22.44 13.76 -4.07
CA PRO A 196 22.71 15.02 -3.39
C PRO A 196 23.78 15.76 -4.21
N ASP A 197 23.50 17.02 -4.58
CA ASP A 197 24.55 17.88 -5.10
C ASP A 197 25.66 17.91 -4.04
N CYS A 198 26.93 17.75 -4.43
CA CYS A 198 28.08 17.70 -3.48
C CYS A 198 28.08 18.89 -2.48
N GLU A 199 27.43 19.99 -2.83
CA GLU A 199 27.24 21.18 -1.98
C GLU A 199 26.29 20.98 -0.78
N GLN A 200 25.27 20.12 -0.91
CA GLN A 200 24.31 19.84 0.18
C GLN A 200 24.91 18.89 1.23
N GLU A 201 25.78 17.97 0.80
CA GLU A 201 26.49 17.06 1.70
C GLU A 201 27.55 17.81 2.53
N SER A 202 28.22 18.81 1.93
CA SER A 202 29.12 19.75 2.64
C SER A 202 28.38 20.54 3.72
N LYS A 203 27.25 21.18 3.36
CA LYS A 203 26.44 21.98 4.31
C LYS A 203 25.84 21.13 5.43
N GLY A 204 25.38 19.91 5.12
CA GLY A 204 24.84 18.99 6.13
C GLY A 204 25.91 18.55 7.14
N THR A 205 27.10 18.24 6.66
CA THR A 205 28.24 17.84 7.50
C THR A 205 28.73 19.00 8.37
N GLU A 206 28.83 20.21 7.80
CA GLU A 206 29.18 21.44 8.54
C GLU A 206 28.17 21.76 9.66
N ILE A 207 26.87 21.63 9.39
CA ILE A 207 25.82 21.88 10.41
C ILE A 207 25.86 20.84 11.53
N VAL A 208 26.16 19.58 11.21
CA VAL A 208 26.29 18.49 12.20
C VAL A 208 27.55 18.69 13.05
N GLU A 209 28.66 19.09 12.46
CA GLU A 209 29.89 19.45 13.18
C GLU A 209 29.70 20.69 14.06
N GLN A 210 29.03 21.74 13.57
CA GLN A 210 28.67 22.91 14.38
C GLN A 210 27.79 22.53 15.57
N LYS A 211 26.80 21.65 15.39
CA LYS A 211 25.96 21.16 16.51
C LYS A 211 26.73 20.31 17.52
N LYS A 212 27.69 19.50 17.08
CA LYS A 212 28.59 18.75 17.97
C LYS A 212 29.48 19.69 18.78
N ASN A 213 30.11 20.67 18.11
CA ASN A 213 30.96 21.67 18.76
C ASN A 213 30.18 22.55 19.74
N PHE A 214 28.95 22.93 19.40
CA PHE A 214 28.06 23.67 20.30
C PHE A 214 27.68 22.84 21.55
N LYS A 215 27.38 21.55 21.38
CA LYS A 215 27.10 20.65 22.51
C LYS A 215 28.32 20.40 23.41
N SER A 216 29.53 20.31 22.86
CA SER A 216 30.74 20.15 23.66
C SER A 216 31.13 21.41 24.43
N GLN A 217 30.72 22.61 23.98
CA GLN A 217 30.95 23.85 24.74
C GLN A 217 29.94 24.09 25.88
N ILE A 218 28.78 23.44 25.83
CA ILE A 218 27.72 23.60 26.85
C ILE A 218 27.88 22.61 28.01
N ASN A 219 28.65 21.53 27.82
CA ASN A 219 28.82 20.49 28.83
C ASN A 219 30.32 20.32 29.17
N PRO A 220 30.89 21.16 30.06
CA PRO A 220 32.24 20.98 30.58
C PRO A 220 32.37 19.74 31.47
#